data_AF-A0A3C0T093-F1
#
_entry.id   AF-A0A3C0T093-F1
#
_cell.length_a   1.000
_cell.length_b   1.000
_cell.length_c   1.000
_cell.angle_alpha   90.00
_cell.angle_beta   90.00
_cell.angle_gamma   90.00
#
_symmetry.space_group_name_H-M   'P 1'
#
loop_
_entity.id
_entity.type
_entity.pdbx_description
1 polymer ?
#
loop_
_entity_poly.entity_id
_entity_poly.type
_entity_poly.pdbx_seq_one_letter_code
_entity_poly.pdbx_strand_id
1 'polypeptide(L)'
;MFELPVEEGGLDVIFSFYAGFISQQCKKYLKPGGILVANNSHGDSSIAAVDEDYEFIAVLKRNGRRFSMSEEDLDSYFIKKNGTAIDLENVMKKMTEEGFTKTAFAYVFRLIRQ
;
A
#
# COMPACT_ATOMS: atom_id res chain seq x y z
N MET A 1 -19.61 6.47 -16.57
CA MET A 1 -18.42 6.30 -15.71
C MET A 1 -18.54 7.36 -14.64
N PHE A 2 -18.54 6.98 -13.35
CA PHE A 2 -18.59 7.98 -12.27
C PHE A 2 -17.19 8.53 -12.07
N GLU A 3 -17.00 9.82 -12.32
CA GLU A 3 -15.78 10.51 -11.94
C GLU A 3 -15.92 10.98 -10.49
N LEU A 4 -14.87 10.79 -9.71
CA LEU A 4 -14.80 11.38 -8.38
C LEU A 4 -14.73 12.90 -8.55
N PRO A 5 -15.44 13.70 -7.74
CA PRO A 5 -15.35 15.15 -7.76
C PRO A 5 -14.06 15.61 -7.07
N VAL A 6 -12.92 15.07 -7.53
CA VAL A 6 -11.58 15.25 -6.97
C VAL A 6 -10.64 15.50 -8.13
N GLU A 7 -9.87 16.58 -8.06
CA GLU A 7 -8.88 16.91 -9.07
C GLU A 7 -7.71 15.92 -9.04
N GLU A 8 -7.14 15.64 -10.21
CA GLU A 8 -5.88 14.89 -10.29
C GLU A 8 -4.77 15.65 -9.55
N GLY A 9 -3.98 14.93 -8.76
CA GLY A 9 -3.00 15.54 -7.84
C GLY A 9 -3.60 16.41 -6.74
N GLY A 10 -4.92 16.38 -6.50
CA GLY A 10 -5.60 17.22 -5.51
C GLY A 10 -5.54 16.71 -4.07
N LEU A 11 -5.10 15.47 -3.84
CA LEU A 11 -5.07 14.84 -2.52
C LEU A 11 -3.65 14.80 -1.94
N ASP A 12 -3.53 15.12 -0.66
CA ASP A 12 -2.31 14.94 0.12
C ASP A 12 -2.12 13.51 0.61
N VAL A 13 -3.22 12.84 0.97
CA VAL A 13 -3.23 11.51 1.60
C VAL A 13 -4.42 10.69 1.10
N ILE A 14 -4.19 9.40 0.83
CA ILE A 14 -5.22 8.39 0.55
C ILE A 14 -5.13 7.26 1.56
N PHE A 15 -6.26 6.84 2.13
CA PHE A 15 -6.37 5.65 2.96
C PHE A 15 -7.09 4.53 2.20
N SER A 16 -6.39 3.42 1.98
CA SER A 16 -6.91 2.19 1.37
C SER A 16 -6.98 1.09 2.42
N PHE A 17 -8.07 1.07 3.19
CA PHE A 17 -8.31 0.03 4.19
C PHE A 17 -9.46 -0.86 3.77
N TYR A 18 -9.16 -2.14 3.55
CA TYR A 18 -10.16 -3.14 3.14
C TYR A 18 -10.88 -2.73 1.84
N ALA A 19 -10.28 -1.82 1.07
CA ALA A 19 -10.66 -1.52 -0.30
C ALA A 19 -9.89 -2.46 -1.25
N GLY A 20 -10.32 -2.53 -2.51
CA GLY A 20 -9.57 -3.23 -3.56
C GLY A 20 -8.27 -2.49 -3.92
N PHE A 21 -7.90 -2.48 -5.20
CA PHE A 21 -6.62 -1.92 -5.68
C PHE A 21 -6.62 -0.39 -5.83
N ILE A 22 -6.84 0.33 -4.74
CA ILE A 22 -6.88 1.81 -4.70
C ILE A 22 -5.52 2.40 -5.03
N SER A 23 -4.42 1.74 -4.63
CA SER A 23 -3.05 2.19 -4.91
C SER A 23 -2.80 2.48 -6.38
N GLN A 24 -3.47 1.74 -7.28
CA GLN A 24 -3.40 1.93 -8.73
C GLN A 24 -4.49 2.87 -9.24
N GLN A 25 -5.75 2.59 -8.90
CA GLN A 25 -6.90 3.31 -9.48
C GLN A 25 -6.98 4.77 -9.05
N CYS A 26 -6.50 5.08 -7.85
CA CYS A 26 -6.55 6.42 -7.29
C CYS A 26 -5.18 7.13 -7.25
N LYS A 27 -4.11 6.50 -7.76
CA LYS A 27 -2.75 7.09 -7.80
C LYS A 27 -2.75 8.50 -8.38
N LYS A 28 -3.48 8.70 -9.49
CA LYS A 28 -3.59 9.97 -10.21
C LYS A 28 -4.17 11.13 -9.39
N TYR A 29 -4.92 10.85 -8.33
CA TYR A 29 -5.48 11.89 -7.46
C TYR A 29 -4.51 12.31 -6.35
N LEU A 30 -3.48 11.52 -6.08
CA LEU A 30 -2.49 11.80 -5.06
C LEU A 30 -1.43 12.74 -5.65
N LYS A 31 -1.14 13.85 -4.98
CA LYS A 31 -0.10 14.79 -5.42
C LYS A 31 1.30 14.16 -5.40
N PRO A 32 2.29 14.68 -6.15
CA PRO A 32 3.68 14.30 -5.96
C PRO A 32 4.12 14.55 -4.52
N GLY A 33 4.75 13.55 -3.90
CA GLY A 33 5.10 13.54 -2.47
C GLY A 33 3.92 13.23 -1.52
N GLY A 34 2.71 13.01 -2.04
CA GLY A 34 1.55 12.60 -1.27
C GLY A 34 1.69 11.19 -0.71
N ILE A 35 0.86 10.86 0.29
CA ILE A 35 0.96 9.62 1.05
C ILE A 35 -0.20 8.66 0.74
N LEU A 36 0.13 7.42 0.45
CA LEU A 36 -0.81 6.31 0.46
C LEU A 36 -0.63 5.51 1.76
N VAL A 37 -1.72 5.26 2.47
CA VAL A 37 -1.76 4.35 3.62
C VAL A 37 -2.67 3.17 3.27
N ALA A 38 -2.08 2.00 3.03
CA ALA A 38 -2.80 0.81 2.58
C ALA A 38 -2.64 -0.33 3.58
N ASN A 39 -3.73 -1.04 3.88
CA ASN A 39 -3.61 -2.36 4.49
C ASN A 39 -3.49 -3.44 3.40
N ASN A 40 -3.12 -4.66 3.80
CA ASN A 40 -2.87 -5.72 2.83
C ASN A 40 -4.05 -6.68 2.65
N SER A 41 -5.23 -6.40 3.23
CA SER A 41 -6.33 -7.38 3.26
C SER A 41 -6.76 -7.88 1.88
N HIS A 42 -6.73 -7.01 0.86
CA HIS A 42 -7.01 -7.38 -0.54
C HIS A 42 -5.74 -7.37 -1.40
N GLY A 43 -4.56 -7.25 -0.80
CA GLY A 43 -3.29 -7.19 -1.52
C GLY A 43 -2.86 -5.82 -2.03
N ASP A 44 -3.58 -4.74 -1.72
CA ASP A 44 -3.30 -3.40 -2.26
C ASP A 44 -1.90 -2.88 -1.89
N SER A 45 -1.46 -3.09 -0.63
CA SER A 45 -0.07 -2.77 -0.26
C SER A 45 0.97 -3.66 -0.93
N SER A 46 0.62 -4.88 -1.36
CA SER A 46 1.54 -5.72 -2.14
C SER A 46 1.76 -5.14 -3.54
N ILE A 47 0.70 -4.57 -4.13
CA ILE A 47 0.78 -3.87 -5.41
C ILE A 47 1.58 -2.57 -5.26
N ALA A 48 1.29 -1.77 -4.23
CA ALA A 48 2.03 -0.54 -3.96
C ALA A 48 3.53 -0.79 -3.70
N ALA A 49 3.88 -1.91 -3.07
CA ALA A 49 5.28 -2.24 -2.74
C ALA A 49 6.17 -2.57 -3.95
N VAL A 50 5.58 -2.92 -5.09
CA VAL A 50 6.32 -3.21 -6.33
C VAL A 50 6.10 -2.16 -7.41
N ASP A 51 5.31 -1.13 -7.13
CA ASP A 51 5.11 0.02 -8.02
C ASP A 51 6.27 1.01 -7.81
N GLU A 52 7.05 1.25 -8.86
CA GLU A 52 8.23 2.12 -8.85
C GLU A 52 7.91 3.60 -8.62
N ASP A 53 6.63 3.98 -8.70
CA ASP A 53 6.17 5.33 -8.40
C ASP A 53 5.99 5.57 -6.90
N TYR A 54 5.97 4.50 -6.10
CA TYR A 54 5.85 4.57 -4.66
C TYR A 54 7.17 4.23 -3.96
N GLU A 55 7.49 5.00 -2.93
CA GLU A 55 8.53 4.69 -1.95
C GLU A 55 7.85 4.15 -0.70
N PHE A 56 8.24 2.95 -0.23
CA PHE A 56 7.78 2.40 1.04
C PHE A 56 8.54 3.03 2.21
N ILE A 57 7.85 3.80 3.06
CA ILE A 57 8.50 4.68 4.03
C ILE A 57 8.21 4.37 5.49
N ALA A 58 7.11 3.66 5.79
CA ALA A 58 6.77 3.31 7.17
C ALA A 58 5.74 2.19 7.25
N VAL A 59 5.63 1.61 8.44
CA VAL A 59 4.52 0.73 8.82
C VAL A 59 3.73 1.29 9.99
N LEU A 60 2.42 1.06 9.98
CA LEU A 60 1.56 1.24 11.13
C LEU A 60 1.37 -0.10 11.83
N LYS A 61 1.66 -0.13 13.13
CA LYS A 61 1.45 -1.26 14.03
C LYS A 61 0.23 -0.96 14.90
N ARG A 62 -0.57 -1.98 15.23
CA ARG A 62 -1.74 -1.85 16.09
C ARG A 62 -1.66 -2.84 17.26
N ASN A 63 -1.78 -2.34 18.48
CA ASN A 63 -1.96 -3.15 19.69
C ASN A 63 -3.25 -2.72 20.39
N GLY A 64 -4.32 -3.49 20.20
CA GLY A 64 -5.66 -3.13 20.64
C GLY A 64 -6.13 -1.83 19.99
N ARG A 65 -6.29 -0.77 20.79
CA ARG A 65 -6.68 0.58 20.35
C ARG A 65 -5.49 1.52 20.14
N ARG A 66 -4.26 1.09 20.47
CA ARG A 66 -3.05 1.89 20.32
C ARG A 66 -2.44 1.64 18.96
N PHE A 67 -2.10 2.73 18.28
CA PHE A 67 -1.37 2.73 17.02
C PHE A 67 0.01 3.31 17.26
N SER A 68 1.00 2.76 16.56
CA SER A 68 2.36 3.27 16.52
C SER A 68 2.90 3.15 15.10
N MET A 69 3.75 4.09 14.70
CA MET A 69 4.43 4.07 13.41
C MET A 69 5.90 3.65 13.59
N SER A 70 6.50 3.04 12.57
CA SER A 70 7.90 2.63 12.57
C SER A 70 8.45 2.74 11.15
N GLU A 71 9.63 3.35 11.05
CA GLU A 71 10.41 3.52 9.80
C GLU A 71 11.64 2.59 9.79
N GLU A 72 11.70 1.66 10.74
CA GLU A 72 12.82 0.77 10.99
C GLU A 72 12.60 -0.59 10.31
N ASP A 73 13.70 -1.22 9.85
CA ASP A 73 13.72 -2.54 9.23
C ASP A 73 12.67 -2.71 8.12
N LEU A 74 12.47 -1.70 7.28
CA LEU A 74 11.45 -1.73 6.22
C LEU A 74 11.73 -2.82 5.18
N ASP A 75 13.01 -3.10 4.92
CA ASP A 75 13.52 -4.17 4.06
C ASP A 75 13.13 -5.58 4.53
N SER A 76 12.73 -5.74 5.80
CA SER A 76 12.23 -7.01 6.34
C SER A 76 10.73 -7.28 6.05
N TYR A 77 10.02 -6.32 5.46
CA TYR A 77 8.62 -6.49 5.01
C TYR A 77 8.55 -6.92 3.55
N PHE A 78 7.37 -7.38 3.11
CA PHE A 78 7.12 -7.85 1.74
C PHE A 78 7.98 -9.04 1.27
N ILE A 79 8.66 -9.71 2.20
CA ILE A 79 9.36 -10.99 1.96
C ILE A 79 8.36 -12.13 2.11
N LYS A 80 8.14 -12.91 1.05
CA LYS A 80 7.26 -14.08 1.11
C LYS A 80 7.90 -15.22 1.89
N LYS A 81 7.08 -15.95 2.65
CA LYS A 81 7.52 -17.13 3.43
C LYS A 81 8.16 -18.23 2.58
N ASN A 82 7.80 -18.31 1.29
CA ASN A 82 8.34 -19.27 0.34
C ASN A 82 9.56 -18.74 -0.45
N GLY A 83 10.04 -17.53 -0.16
CA GLY A 83 11.21 -16.93 -0.79
C GLY A 83 11.03 -16.46 -2.23
N THR A 84 9.83 -16.56 -2.81
CA THR A 84 9.58 -16.04 -4.16
C THR A 84 9.28 -14.54 -4.14
N ALA A 85 9.35 -13.90 -5.31
CA ALA A 85 8.91 -12.51 -5.47
C ALA A 85 7.38 -12.39 -5.36
N ILE A 86 6.90 -11.15 -5.18
CA ILE A 86 5.47 -10.84 -5.22
C ILE A 86 4.91 -11.18 -6.60
N ASP A 87 3.84 -11.97 -6.62
CA ASP A 87 3.13 -12.35 -7.84
C ASP A 87 1.90 -11.45 -8.00
N LEU A 88 2.07 -10.36 -8.76
CA LEU A 88 1.02 -9.37 -9.00
C LEU A 88 -0.22 -9.98 -9.66
N GLU A 89 -0.06 -10.90 -10.61
CA GLU A 89 -1.19 -11.53 -11.29
C GLU A 89 -2.02 -12.35 -10.30
N ASN A 90 -1.33 -13.11 -9.45
CA ASN A 90 -1.98 -13.89 -8.41
C ASN A 90 -2.68 -13.00 -7.35
N VAL A 91 -2.05 -11.90 -6.94
CA VAL A 91 -2.67 -10.91 -6.03
C VAL A 91 -3.94 -10.33 -6.65
N MET A 92 -3.87 -9.88 -7.90
CA MET A 92 -5.00 -9.30 -8.62
C MET A 92 -6.13 -10.30 -8.81
N LYS A 93 -5.81 -11.56 -9.13
CA LYS A 93 -6.79 -12.62 -9.35
C LYS A 93 -7.48 -13.06 -8.06
N LYS A 94 -6.74 -13.17 -6.95
CA LYS A 94 -7.27 -13.67 -5.68
C LYS A 94 -7.84 -12.59 -4.77
N MET A 95 -7.54 -11.32 -5.02
CA MET A 95 -7.96 -10.18 -4.17
C MET A 95 -7.60 -10.42 -2.70
N THR A 96 -6.39 -10.91 -2.45
CA THR A 96 -5.91 -11.26 -1.11
C THR A 96 -4.41 -11.04 -1.01
N GLU A 97 -3.92 -10.97 0.22
CA GLU A 97 -2.49 -10.87 0.49
C GLU A 97 -1.70 -12.12 0.12
N GLU A 98 -0.42 -11.90 -0.14
CA GLU A 98 0.55 -12.98 -0.15
C GLU A 98 1.03 -13.31 1.27
N GLY A 99 1.50 -14.54 1.47
CA GLY A 99 1.99 -15.00 2.76
C GLY A 99 3.36 -14.41 3.10
N PHE A 100 3.40 -13.21 3.68
CA PHE A 100 4.64 -12.54 4.12
C PHE A 100 5.16 -13.04 5.47
N THR A 101 6.49 -13.00 5.65
CA THR A 101 7.17 -13.38 6.90
C THR A 101 6.88 -12.41 8.04
N LYS A 102 6.71 -11.12 7.71
CA LYS A 102 6.40 -10.03 8.64
C LYS A 102 5.19 -9.27 8.12
N THR A 103 4.27 -8.94 9.03
CA THR A 103 3.06 -8.18 8.69
C THR A 103 2.90 -6.97 9.60
N ALA A 104 2.19 -5.96 9.12
CA ALA A 104 1.80 -4.76 9.85
C ALA A 104 0.28 -4.54 9.73
N PHE A 105 -0.26 -3.61 10.52
CA PHE A 105 -1.66 -3.22 10.38
C PHE A 105 -1.89 -2.49 9.06
N ALA A 106 -0.97 -1.59 8.70
CA ALA A 106 -0.96 -0.91 7.42
C ALA A 106 0.47 -0.50 7.04
N TYR A 107 0.64 -0.15 5.77
CA TYR A 107 1.88 0.20 5.12
C TYR A 107 1.73 1.60 4.52
N VAL A 108 2.77 2.41 4.66
CA VAL A 108 2.78 3.81 4.26
C VAL A 108 3.75 3.98 3.11
N PHE A 109 3.23 4.54 2.02
CA PHE A 109 3.96 4.78 0.79
C PHE A 109 3.92 6.27 0.45
N ARG A 110 5.02 6.79 -0.08
CA ARG A 110 5.12 8.14 -0.61
C ARG A 110 5.13 8.07 -2.13
N LEU A 111 4.29 8.85 -2.80
CA LEU A 111 4.34 8.96 -4.25
C LEU A 111 5.58 9.78 -4.65
N ILE A 112 6.53 9.17 -5.36
CA ILE A 112 7.77 9.81 -5.81
C ILE A 112 7.75 10.14 -7.31
N ARG A 113 6.87 9.51 -8.08
CA ARG A 113 6.69 9.70 -9.54
C ARG A 113 5.21 9.60 -9.90
N GLN A 114 4.79 10.19 -11.02
CA GLN A 114 3.43 10.12 -11.57
C GLN A 114 3.47 9.74 -13.04
#